data_AF-A0A7K6UM71-F1
#
_entry.id   AF-A0A7K6UM71-F1
#
_cell.length_a   1.000
_cell.length_b   1.000
_cell.length_c   1.000
_cell.angle_alpha   90.00
_cell.angle_beta   90.00
_cell.angle_gamma   90.00
#
_symmetry.space_group_name_H-M   'P 1'
#
loop_
_entity.id
_entity.type
_entity.pdbx_description
1 polymer ?
#
loop_
_entity_poly.entity_id
_entity_poly.type
_entity_poly.pdbx_seq_one_letter_code
_entity_poly.pdbx_strand_id
1 'polypeptide(L)'
;AMLAVLHTVLLHRSTGKFHYKKEGTYSIGTVGTQDVDCDFIDFAYVRVSSEELDRALRKAVGEFKDALRSSGSDGMGQISLEFYQKKKSRWPFSDECIPWELWTIKVNVVNLANEQERQICREKVGEKLCEKIINIVEVMNRHEYLPKMPTQSEVDNVFDTSLKDVQPYLYKISYQITDTLGTSVTTTMRRLIKDTLAL
;
A
#
# COMPACT_ATOMS: atom_id res chain seq x y z
N ALA A 1 5.79 9.73 -7.44
CA ALA A 1 4.47 9.25 -7.90
C ALA A 1 3.92 8.12 -7.03
N MET A 2 4.41 6.87 -7.14
CA MET A 2 3.81 5.72 -6.41
C MET A 2 3.79 5.91 -4.89
N LEU A 3 4.89 6.38 -4.29
CA LEU A 3 4.96 6.67 -2.85
C LEU A 3 3.91 7.71 -2.41
N ALA A 4 3.69 8.77 -3.19
CA ALA A 4 2.71 9.79 -2.88
C ALA A 4 1.29 9.21 -2.79
N VAL A 5 0.92 8.34 -3.74
CA VAL A 5 -0.40 7.69 -3.74
C VAL A 5 -0.53 6.70 -2.58
N LEU A 6 0.44 5.81 -2.39
CA LEU A 6 0.40 4.79 -1.33
C LEU A 6 0.39 5.42 0.06
N HIS A 7 1.23 6.43 0.30
CA HIS A 7 1.24 7.16 1.57
C HIS A 7 -0.06 7.92 1.82
N THR A 8 -0.66 8.52 0.79
CA THR A 8 -1.97 9.18 0.94
C THR A 8 -3.05 8.18 1.36
N VAL A 9 -3.09 7.00 0.75
CA VAL A 9 -4.05 5.95 1.13
C VAL A 9 -3.77 5.47 2.56
N LEU A 10 -2.52 5.20 2.91
CA LEU A 10 -2.15 4.72 4.25
C LEU A 10 -2.36 5.77 5.34
N LEU A 11 -2.26 7.06 5.02
CA LEU A 11 -2.62 8.15 5.95
C LEU A 11 -4.09 8.05 6.40
N HIS A 12 -4.99 7.69 5.49
CA HIS A 12 -6.43 7.50 5.77
C HIS A 12 -6.78 6.10 6.30
N ARG A 13 -5.80 5.19 6.32
CA ARG A 13 -5.96 3.78 6.73
C ARG A 13 -5.02 3.38 7.85
N SER A 14 -4.56 4.38 8.59
CA SER A 14 -3.75 4.23 9.78
C SER A 14 -4.32 5.01 10.93
N THR A 15 -4.09 4.51 12.13
CA THR A 15 -4.47 5.18 13.37
C THR A 15 -3.34 5.11 14.37
N GLY A 16 -3.50 5.78 15.50
CA GLY A 16 -2.56 5.69 16.60
C GLY A 16 -2.62 4.30 17.24
N LYS A 17 -1.58 3.95 18.00
CA LYS A 17 -1.54 2.65 18.66
C LYS A 17 -2.65 2.52 19.69
N PHE A 18 -3.29 1.35 19.71
CA PHE A 18 -4.31 1.04 20.70
C PHE A 18 -3.65 0.62 22.02
N HIS A 19 -4.12 1.22 23.12
CA HIS A 19 -3.74 0.82 24.47
C HIS A 19 -4.99 0.37 25.22
N TYR A 20 -5.20 -0.95 25.25
CA TYR A 20 -6.33 -1.59 25.92
C TYR A 20 -6.11 -1.66 27.44
N LYS A 21 -7.18 -1.47 28.19
CA LYS A 21 -7.26 -1.69 29.63
C LYS A 21 -8.02 -3.00 29.91
N LYS A 22 -7.84 -3.55 31.11
CA LYS A 22 -8.44 -4.83 31.53
C LYS A 22 -9.98 -4.87 31.43
N GLU A 23 -10.63 -3.71 31.50
CA GLU A 23 -12.08 -3.56 31.40
C GLU A 23 -12.60 -3.52 29.94
N GLY A 24 -11.73 -3.72 28.95
CA GLY A 24 -12.09 -3.69 27.52
C GLY A 24 -12.12 -2.30 26.90
N THR A 25 -11.98 -1.24 27.70
CA THR A 25 -11.79 0.13 27.21
C THR A 25 -10.41 0.31 26.58
N TYR A 26 -10.26 1.27 25.66
CA TYR A 26 -8.98 1.59 25.04
C TYR A 26 -8.77 3.09 24.88
N SER A 27 -7.50 3.47 24.76
CA SER A 27 -7.09 4.79 24.25
C SER A 27 -6.32 4.60 22.95
N ILE A 28 -6.36 5.62 22.08
CA ILE A 28 -5.65 5.63 20.80
C ILE A 28 -4.56 6.69 20.89
N GLY A 29 -3.32 6.32 20.55
CA GLY A 29 -2.21 7.26 20.47
C GLY A 29 -2.38 8.32 19.38
N THR A 30 -1.45 9.27 19.30
CA THR A 30 -1.42 10.27 18.23
C THR A 30 -0.61 9.75 17.04
N VAL A 31 -1.03 10.12 15.82
CA VAL A 31 -0.27 9.86 14.59
C VAL A 31 0.37 11.16 14.14
N GLY A 32 1.71 11.17 14.03
CA GLY A 32 2.43 12.29 13.42
C GLY A 32 2.32 12.26 11.90
N THR A 33 2.47 13.43 11.26
CA THR A 33 2.54 13.56 9.80
C THR A 33 3.77 14.37 9.38
N GLN A 34 4.21 14.15 8.15
CA GLN A 34 5.36 14.83 7.55
C GLN A 34 5.12 15.13 6.07
N ASP A 35 5.47 16.35 5.65
CA ASP A 35 5.54 16.76 4.25
C ASP A 35 6.81 16.19 3.59
N VAL A 36 6.67 15.72 2.36
CA VAL A 36 7.76 15.15 1.56
C VAL A 36 7.74 15.75 0.16
N ASP A 37 8.77 16.54 -0.14
CA ASP A 37 9.03 17.06 -1.48
C ASP A 37 9.50 15.94 -2.42
N CYS A 38 9.04 15.97 -3.67
CA CYS A 38 9.50 15.05 -4.70
C CYS A 38 10.67 15.66 -5.50
N ASP A 39 11.80 14.97 -5.56
CA ASP A 39 12.97 15.45 -6.32
C ASP A 39 12.77 15.47 -7.85
N PHE A 40 11.85 14.62 -8.35
CA PHE A 40 11.68 14.35 -9.79
C PHE A 40 10.31 14.73 -10.33
N ILE A 41 9.45 15.33 -9.51
CA ILE A 41 8.08 15.74 -9.87
C ILE A 41 7.79 17.00 -9.06
N ASP A 42 7.16 17.99 -9.66
CA ASP A 42 6.86 19.25 -8.96
C ASP A 42 5.62 19.05 -8.08
N PHE A 43 5.82 18.36 -6.97
CA PHE A 43 4.77 17.90 -6.07
C PHE A 43 5.33 17.60 -4.67
N ALA A 44 4.53 17.85 -3.64
CA ALA A 44 4.79 17.43 -2.28
C ALA A 44 3.60 16.59 -1.78
N TYR A 45 3.87 15.59 -0.94
CA TYR A 45 2.83 14.76 -0.33
C TYR A 45 3.02 14.64 1.17
N VAL A 46 1.91 14.40 1.87
CA VAL A 46 1.92 14.11 3.30
C VAL A 46 1.99 12.60 3.51
N ARG A 47 2.82 12.17 4.46
CA ARG A 47 2.82 10.78 4.96
C ARG A 47 2.70 10.74 6.47
N VAL A 48 2.36 9.58 7.01
CA VAL A 48 2.51 9.31 8.44
C VAL A 48 4.00 9.29 8.83
N SER A 49 4.31 9.84 10.00
CA SER A 49 5.66 9.92 10.57
C SER A 49 6.09 8.56 11.14
N SER A 50 6.21 7.55 10.26
CA SER A 50 6.73 6.23 10.60
C SER A 50 7.79 5.80 9.60
N GLU A 51 9.03 5.69 10.08
CA GLU A 51 10.18 5.29 9.26
C GLU A 51 10.13 3.81 8.88
N GLU A 52 9.54 2.96 9.73
CA GLU A 52 9.35 1.53 9.44
C GLU A 52 8.36 1.34 8.28
N LEU A 53 7.25 2.09 8.28
CA LEU A 53 6.27 2.07 7.19
C LEU A 53 6.84 2.65 5.89
N ASP A 54 7.52 3.80 5.95
CA ASP A 54 8.13 4.41 4.77
C ASP A 54 9.19 3.49 4.13
N ARG A 55 10.02 2.83 4.96
CA ARG A 55 11.00 1.85 4.48
C ARG A 55 10.33 0.66 3.78
N ALA A 56 9.25 0.13 4.34
CA ALA A 56 8.51 -0.99 3.73
C ALA A 56 7.94 -0.60 2.36
N LEU A 57 7.35 0.61 2.25
CA LEU A 57 6.81 1.13 1.00
C LEU A 57 7.90 1.40 -0.04
N ARG A 58 9.02 2.00 0.35
CA ARG A 58 10.16 2.22 -0.53
C ARG A 58 10.75 0.93 -1.06
N LYS A 59 10.84 -0.11 -0.22
CA LYS A 59 11.28 -1.43 -0.64
C LYS A 59 10.37 -2.01 -1.72
N ALA A 60 9.05 -2.05 -1.47
CA ALA A 60 8.09 -2.58 -2.43
C ALA A 60 8.05 -1.77 -3.75
N VAL A 61 8.07 -0.44 -3.67
CA VAL A 61 8.11 0.44 -4.85
C VAL A 61 9.44 0.32 -5.60
N GLY A 62 10.55 0.13 -4.88
CA GLY A 62 11.88 -0.11 -5.46
C GLY A 62 11.91 -1.41 -6.26
N GLU A 63 11.45 -2.51 -5.66
CA GLU A 63 11.33 -3.83 -6.30
C GLU A 63 10.43 -3.75 -7.56
N PHE A 64 9.29 -3.06 -7.48
CA PHE A 64 8.41 -2.83 -8.63
C PHE A 64 9.10 -2.04 -9.75
N LYS A 65 9.79 -0.95 -9.40
CA LYS A 65 10.53 -0.11 -10.36
C LYS A 65 11.64 -0.89 -11.05
N ASP A 66 12.37 -1.72 -10.32
CA ASP A 66 13.45 -2.54 -10.88
C ASP A 66 12.88 -3.63 -11.81
N ALA A 67 11.80 -4.30 -11.41
CA ALA A 67 11.11 -5.29 -12.23
C ALA A 67 10.55 -4.68 -13.53
N LEU A 68 9.96 -3.48 -13.46
CA LEU A 68 9.44 -2.77 -14.61
C LEU A 68 10.56 -2.43 -15.61
N ARG A 69 11.72 -1.99 -15.12
CA ARG A 69 12.91 -1.70 -15.95
C ARG A 69 13.53 -2.94 -16.58
N SER A 70 13.54 -4.07 -15.87
CA SER A 70 14.14 -5.31 -16.37
C SER A 70 13.23 -6.10 -17.31
N SER A 71 11.94 -5.77 -17.37
CA SER A 71 10.94 -6.58 -18.05
C SER A 71 11.03 -6.59 -19.59
N GLY A 72 11.71 -5.61 -20.20
CA GLY A 72 11.69 -5.44 -21.65
C GLY A 72 10.31 -5.13 -22.25
N SER A 73 9.29 -4.95 -21.41
CA SER A 73 7.91 -4.61 -21.81
C SER A 73 7.79 -3.15 -22.25
N ASP A 74 6.60 -2.76 -22.72
CA ASP A 74 6.24 -1.39 -23.12
C ASP A 74 6.25 -0.36 -21.96
N GLY A 75 6.85 -0.69 -20.81
CA GLY A 75 6.92 0.19 -19.64
C GLY A 75 5.60 0.23 -18.84
N MET A 76 4.71 -0.74 -19.06
CA MET A 76 3.41 -0.82 -18.39
C MET A 76 3.44 -1.78 -17.20
N GLY A 77 2.86 -1.35 -16.09
CA GLY A 77 2.71 -2.19 -14.91
C GLY A 77 1.68 -1.63 -13.94
N GLN A 78 1.44 -2.37 -12.86
CA GLN A 78 0.57 -1.91 -11.79
C GLN A 78 1.07 -2.38 -10.42
N ILE A 79 0.82 -1.56 -9.41
CA ILE A 79 1.04 -1.87 -8.00
C ILE A 79 -0.30 -1.80 -7.27
N SER A 80 -0.57 -2.78 -6.42
CA SER A 80 -1.82 -2.92 -5.68
C SER A 80 -1.55 -2.90 -4.18
N LEU A 81 -2.35 -2.11 -3.46
CA LEU A 81 -2.42 -2.07 -2.00
C LEU A 81 -3.78 -2.63 -1.58
N GLU A 82 -3.75 -3.80 -0.95
CA GLU A 82 -4.96 -4.52 -0.51
C GLU A 82 -5.02 -4.51 1.02
N PHE A 83 -6.12 -4.00 1.57
CA PHE A 83 -6.44 -4.11 3.00
C PHE A 83 -7.30 -5.35 3.25
N TYR A 84 -7.00 -6.06 4.34
CA TYR A 84 -7.68 -7.30 4.68
C TYR A 84 -7.94 -7.44 6.18
N GLN A 85 -8.81 -8.38 6.55
CA GLN A 85 -8.98 -8.85 7.92
C GLN A 85 -8.59 -10.33 8.00
N LYS A 86 -7.97 -10.76 9.09
CA LYS A 86 -7.76 -12.17 9.37
C LYS A 86 -9.02 -12.75 9.98
N LYS A 87 -9.60 -13.76 9.34
CA LYS A 87 -10.66 -14.56 9.92
C LYS A 87 -10.03 -15.82 10.50
N LYS A 88 -10.08 -15.94 11.84
CA LYS A 88 -9.67 -17.17 12.53
C LYS A 88 -10.63 -18.28 12.13
N SER A 89 -10.09 -19.30 11.48
CA SER A 89 -10.86 -20.47 11.11
C SER A 89 -10.95 -21.45 12.27
N ARG A 90 -12.03 -22.24 12.32
CA ARG A 90 -12.06 -23.40 13.21
C ARG A 90 -11.23 -24.51 12.57
N TRP A 91 -10.44 -25.20 13.39
CA TRP A 91 -9.68 -26.37 12.95
C TRP A 91 -10.62 -27.37 12.24
N PRO A 92 -10.24 -27.92 11.07
CA PRO A 92 -8.90 -28.01 10.49
C PRO A 92 -8.54 -26.95 9.42
N PHE A 93 -9.32 -25.87 9.27
CA PHE A 93 -9.08 -24.90 8.20
C PHE A 93 -8.04 -23.86 8.57
N SER A 94 -7.27 -23.38 7.59
CA SER A 94 -6.31 -22.28 7.78
C SER A 94 -7.02 -20.94 7.99
N ASP A 95 -6.37 -20.04 8.71
CA ASP A 95 -6.81 -18.65 8.80
C ASP A 95 -6.90 -18.02 7.41
N GLU A 96 -7.96 -17.26 7.18
CA GLU A 96 -8.24 -16.62 5.90
C GLU A 96 -7.93 -15.13 5.97
N CYS A 97 -7.32 -14.58 4.92
CA CYS A 97 -7.19 -13.14 4.73
C CYS A 97 -8.34 -12.68 3.83
N ILE A 98 -9.31 -11.97 4.39
CA ILE A 98 -10.49 -11.49 3.66
C ILE A 98 -10.24 -10.04 3.24
N PRO A 99 -10.05 -9.76 1.94
CA PRO A 99 -9.87 -8.39 1.47
C PRO A 99 -11.16 -7.60 1.64
N TRP A 100 -11.04 -6.35 2.05
CA TRP A 100 -12.17 -5.43 2.17
C TRP A 100 -11.98 -4.12 1.41
N GLU A 101 -10.75 -3.82 0.97
CA GLU A 101 -10.46 -2.66 0.13
C GLU A 101 -9.21 -2.92 -0.72
N LEU A 102 -9.23 -2.48 -1.99
CA LEU A 102 -8.14 -2.69 -2.95
C LEU A 102 -7.89 -1.42 -3.77
N TRP A 103 -6.69 -0.87 -3.65
CA TRP A 103 -6.22 0.25 -4.46
C TRP A 103 -5.24 -0.26 -5.50
N THR A 104 -5.54 -0.08 -6.79
CA THR A 104 -4.63 -0.47 -7.88
C THR A 104 -4.18 0.77 -8.65
N ILE A 105 -2.87 0.99 -8.66
CA ILE A 105 -2.22 2.08 -9.36
C ILE A 105 -1.54 1.52 -10.60
N LYS A 106 -2.05 1.90 -11.77
CA LYS A 106 -1.45 1.56 -13.07
C LYS A 106 -0.45 2.63 -13.48
N VAL A 107 0.69 2.22 -14.01
CA VAL A 107 1.74 3.11 -14.51
C VAL A 107 2.06 2.76 -15.96
N ASN A 108 2.32 3.79 -16.73
CA ASN A 108 2.92 3.71 -18.05
C ASN A 108 4.19 4.57 -18.03
N VAL A 109 5.35 3.97 -18.26
CA VAL A 109 6.63 4.66 -18.29
C VAL A 109 6.89 5.17 -19.70
N VAL A 110 7.07 6.48 -19.81
CA VAL A 110 7.39 7.15 -21.08
C VAL A 110 8.86 7.54 -21.12
N ASN A 111 9.47 7.40 -22.29
CA ASN A 111 10.80 7.93 -22.57
C ASN A 111 10.68 9.36 -23.10
N LEU A 112 11.53 10.25 -22.60
CA LEU A 112 11.56 11.66 -23.00
C LEU A 112 12.83 11.91 -23.83
N ALA A 113 12.72 12.70 -24.89
CA ALA A 113 13.81 12.87 -25.85
C ALA A 113 14.88 13.86 -25.37
N ASN A 114 14.51 14.80 -24.49
CA ASN A 114 15.40 15.88 -24.05
C ASN A 114 15.00 16.46 -22.69
N GLU A 115 15.87 17.33 -22.14
CA GLU A 115 15.67 17.95 -20.83
C GLU A 115 14.47 18.92 -20.80
N GLN A 116 14.15 19.59 -21.92
CA GLN A 116 13.00 20.47 -21.99
C GLN A 116 11.68 19.69 -21.82
N GLU A 117 11.54 18.55 -22.52
CA GLU A 117 10.42 17.64 -22.33
C GLU A 117 10.38 17.07 -20.91
N ARG A 118 11.54 16.80 -20.32
CA ARG A 118 11.64 16.37 -18.91
C ARG A 118 11.06 17.42 -17.97
N GLN A 119 11.42 18.70 -18.09
CA GLN A 119 10.87 19.75 -17.22
C GLN A 119 9.35 19.89 -17.38
N ILE A 120 8.85 19.93 -18.63
CA ILE A 120 7.40 19.97 -18.90
C ILE A 120 6.68 18.74 -18.31
N CYS A 121 7.30 17.56 -18.40
CA CYS A 121 6.74 16.33 -17.83
C CYS A 121 6.67 16.37 -16.30
N ARG A 122 7.68 16.95 -15.62
CA ARG A 122 7.69 17.10 -14.16
C ARG A 122 6.49 17.91 -13.65
N GLU A 123 6.20 19.03 -14.29
CA GLU A 123 5.05 19.89 -13.97
C GLU A 123 3.73 19.16 -14.23
N LYS A 124 3.54 18.61 -15.44
CA LYS A 124 2.31 17.91 -15.82
C LYS A 124 2.01 16.69 -14.96
N VAL A 125 3.05 15.91 -14.59
CA VAL A 125 2.89 14.78 -13.68
C VAL A 125 2.51 15.26 -12.27
N GLY A 126 3.05 16.41 -11.84
CA GLY A 126 2.65 17.06 -10.58
C GLY A 126 1.16 17.40 -10.57
N GLU A 127 0.67 18.11 -11.59
CA GLU A 127 -0.75 18.44 -11.76
C GLU A 127 -1.64 17.19 -11.76
N LYS A 128 -1.22 16.14 -12.49
CA LYS A 128 -1.96 14.87 -12.52
C LYS A 128 -1.96 14.15 -11.19
N LEU A 129 -0.87 14.21 -10.42
CA LEU A 129 -0.86 13.66 -9.07
C LEU A 129 -1.82 14.44 -8.15
N CYS A 130 -1.88 15.77 -8.23
CA CYS A 130 -2.86 16.57 -7.50
C CYS A 130 -4.29 16.07 -7.76
N GLU A 131 -4.66 15.91 -9.03
CA GLU A 131 -5.98 15.37 -9.42
C GLU A 131 -6.22 13.98 -8.81
N LYS A 132 -5.22 13.10 -8.80
CA LYS A 132 -5.34 11.75 -8.21
C LYS A 132 -5.45 11.77 -6.70
N ILE A 133 -4.72 12.64 -6.00
CA ILE A 133 -4.84 12.77 -4.54
C ILE A 133 -6.23 13.29 -4.16
N ILE A 134 -6.74 14.29 -4.87
CA ILE A 134 -8.12 14.78 -4.67
C ILE A 134 -9.12 13.63 -4.86
N ASN A 135 -8.98 12.85 -5.93
CA ASN A 135 -9.86 11.71 -6.19
C ASN A 135 -9.80 10.64 -5.07
N ILE A 136 -8.61 10.36 -4.53
CA ILE A 136 -8.47 9.46 -3.38
C ILE A 136 -9.29 9.98 -2.20
N VAL A 137 -9.13 11.26 -1.84
CA VAL A 137 -9.84 11.87 -0.71
C VAL A 137 -11.36 11.84 -0.93
N GLU A 138 -11.83 12.11 -2.16
CA GLU A 138 -13.25 12.03 -2.52
C GLU A 138 -13.83 10.61 -2.36
N VAL A 139 -13.07 9.59 -2.78
CA VAL A 139 -13.47 8.18 -2.62
C VAL A 139 -13.43 7.76 -1.16
N MET A 140 -12.40 8.18 -0.41
CA MET A 140 -12.26 7.92 1.03
C MET A 140 -13.42 8.49 1.85
N ASN A 141 -14.03 9.58 1.39
CA ASN A 141 -15.16 10.23 2.07
C ASN A 141 -16.52 9.58 1.77
N ARG A 142 -16.57 8.54 0.93
CA ARG A 142 -17.80 7.78 0.69
C ARG A 142 -18.08 6.87 1.89
N HIS A 143 -19.35 6.63 2.19
CA HIS A 143 -19.76 5.65 3.21
C HIS A 143 -19.50 4.22 2.72
N GLU A 144 -18.24 3.82 2.68
CA GLU A 144 -17.80 2.46 2.41
C GLU A 144 -17.51 1.70 3.72
N TYR A 145 -17.43 0.38 3.62
CA TYR A 145 -17.19 -0.48 4.76
C TYR A 145 -15.83 -0.18 5.42
N LEU A 146 -15.83 -0.08 6.75
CA LEU A 146 -14.62 -0.16 7.56
C LEU A 146 -14.75 -1.34 8.54
N PRO A 147 -13.65 -2.06 8.83
CA PRO A 147 -13.64 -3.07 9.87
C PRO A 147 -14.15 -2.52 11.20
N LYS A 148 -14.96 -3.32 11.90
CA LYS A 148 -15.40 -3.00 13.26
C LYS A 148 -14.20 -2.84 14.19
N MET A 149 -14.31 -1.95 15.16
CA MET A 149 -13.27 -1.77 16.18
C MET A 149 -13.08 -3.07 16.96
N PRO A 150 -11.86 -3.63 16.99
CA PRO A 150 -11.62 -4.96 17.56
C PRO A 150 -11.48 -4.90 19.08
N THR A 151 -11.70 -6.05 19.72
CA THR A 151 -11.27 -6.27 21.11
C THR A 151 -9.76 -6.44 21.20
N GLN A 152 -9.19 -6.41 22.41
CA GLN A 152 -7.74 -6.64 22.61
C GLN A 152 -7.26 -7.96 22.01
N SER A 153 -8.06 -9.03 22.08
CA SER A 153 -7.72 -10.35 21.52
C SER A 153 -7.82 -10.44 19.99
N GLU A 154 -8.41 -9.43 19.36
CA GLU A 154 -8.71 -9.41 17.91
C GLU A 154 -8.00 -8.29 17.17
N VAL A 155 -7.26 -7.42 17.88
CA VAL A 155 -6.59 -6.27 17.27
C VAL A 155 -5.65 -6.69 16.15
N ASP A 156 -4.91 -7.79 16.31
CA ASP A 156 -3.98 -8.34 15.32
C ASP A 156 -4.66 -8.99 14.10
N ASN A 157 -6.00 -9.12 14.15
CA ASN A 157 -6.82 -9.58 13.03
C ASN A 157 -7.28 -8.43 12.13
N VAL A 158 -7.12 -7.17 12.57
CA VAL A 158 -7.61 -5.97 11.87
C VAL A 158 -6.47 -5.01 11.57
N PHE A 159 -5.55 -4.83 12.50
CA PHE A 159 -4.45 -3.89 12.40
C PHE A 159 -3.08 -4.58 12.45
N ASP A 160 -2.09 -3.95 11.81
CA ASP A 160 -0.69 -4.29 12.03
C ASP A 160 -0.19 -3.62 13.32
N THR A 161 0.03 -4.41 14.35
CA THR A 161 0.48 -3.95 15.67
C THR A 161 2.00 -3.92 15.82
N SER A 162 2.74 -4.35 14.79
CA SER A 162 4.19 -4.51 14.84
C SER A 162 4.96 -3.19 14.76
N LEU A 163 4.37 -2.16 14.15
CA LEU A 163 5.01 -0.85 13.97
C LEU A 163 4.96 -0.01 15.26
N LYS A 164 6.02 0.76 15.53
CA LYS A 164 6.16 1.50 16.80
C LYS A 164 5.36 2.81 16.89
N ASP A 165 5.21 3.51 15.78
CA ASP A 165 4.70 4.90 15.77
C ASP A 165 3.26 5.00 15.27
N VAL A 166 2.80 3.99 14.56
CA VAL A 166 1.53 3.98 13.84
C VAL A 166 0.94 2.58 13.82
N GLN A 167 -0.37 2.47 13.63
CA GLN A 167 -1.07 1.20 13.56
C GLN A 167 -1.97 1.19 12.31
N PRO A 168 -1.44 0.80 11.13
CA PRO A 168 -2.22 0.68 9.91
C PRO A 168 -3.18 -0.50 10.00
N TYR A 169 -4.28 -0.45 9.25
CA TYR A 169 -5.03 -1.68 8.94
C TYR A 169 -4.07 -2.70 8.31
N LEU A 170 -4.34 -4.00 8.52
CA LEU A 170 -3.56 -5.05 7.85
C LEU A 170 -3.63 -4.85 6.34
N TYR A 171 -2.46 -4.80 5.72
CA TYR A 171 -2.34 -4.58 4.29
C TYR A 171 -1.30 -5.50 3.66
N LYS A 172 -1.40 -5.70 2.35
CA LYS A 172 -0.36 -6.31 1.54
C LYS A 172 -0.16 -5.50 0.26
N ILE A 173 1.08 -5.48 -0.22
CA ILE A 173 1.44 -4.82 -1.47
C ILE A 173 1.88 -5.90 -2.46
N SER A 174 1.32 -5.84 -3.66
CA SER A 174 1.70 -6.70 -4.77
C SER A 174 1.87 -5.85 -6.03
N TYR A 175 2.60 -6.37 -7.02
CA TYR A 175 2.71 -5.70 -8.32
C TYR A 175 2.65 -6.71 -9.46
N GLN A 176 2.33 -6.20 -10.64
CA GLN A 176 2.29 -6.96 -11.88
C GLN A 176 2.93 -6.11 -12.99
N ILE A 177 3.72 -6.74 -13.85
CA ILE A 177 4.23 -6.12 -15.07
C ILE A 177 3.39 -6.62 -16.24
N THR A 178 2.87 -5.71 -17.05
CA THR A 178 2.03 -6.08 -18.20
C THR A 178 2.93 -6.36 -19.38
N ASP A 179 3.15 -7.64 -19.67
CA ASP A 179 3.78 -8.05 -20.93
C ASP A 179 2.69 -8.16 -22.02
N THR A 180 2.96 -7.77 -23.26
CA THR A 180 1.99 -7.78 -24.37
C THR A 180 1.61 -9.17 -24.86
N LEU A 181 1.95 -10.23 -24.11
CA LEU A 181 1.58 -11.62 -24.38
C LEU A 181 0.98 -12.29 -23.14
N GLY A 182 -0.31 -12.04 -22.89
CA GLY A 182 -1.31 -13.04 -22.47
C GLY A 182 -1.06 -13.98 -21.28
N THR A 183 -0.02 -13.80 -20.47
CA THR A 183 0.29 -14.67 -19.33
C THR A 183 0.70 -13.83 -18.13
N SER A 184 -0.25 -13.67 -17.20
CA SER A 184 -0.03 -12.97 -15.94
C SER A 184 0.93 -13.78 -15.05
N VAL A 185 2.23 -13.51 -15.14
CA VAL A 185 3.20 -14.06 -14.19
C VAL A 185 3.04 -13.30 -12.89
N THR A 186 2.24 -13.84 -11.97
CA THR A 186 2.10 -13.32 -10.60
C THR A 186 3.38 -13.67 -9.83
N THR A 187 4.48 -12.96 -10.07
CA THR A 187 5.71 -13.13 -9.31
C THR A 187 5.63 -12.31 -8.02
N THR A 188 4.90 -12.82 -7.03
CA THR A 188 5.27 -12.80 -5.60
C THR A 188 4.35 -13.78 -4.84
N MET A 189 4.63 -15.07 -4.98
CA MET A 189 4.36 -16.04 -3.91
C MET A 189 5.62 -16.89 -3.74
N ARG A 190 6.56 -16.45 -2.88
CA ARG A 190 7.37 -17.41 -2.12
C ARG A 190 6.59 -17.78 -0.86
N ARG A 191 5.46 -18.46 -1.05
CA ARG A 191 4.90 -19.30 -0.01
C ARG A 191 5.73 -20.59 -0.08
N LEU A 192 6.56 -20.83 0.92
CA LEU A 192 7.23 -22.10 1.14
C LEU A 192 6.16 -23.19 1.16
N ILE A 193 5.96 -23.88 0.04
CA ILE A 193 5.33 -25.20 0.03
C ILE A 193 6.50 -26.16 0.27
N LYS A 194 6.77 -26.40 1.54
CA LYS A 194 7.62 -27.51 1.96
C LYS A 194 6.84 -28.24 3.05
N ASP A 195 6.58 -29.51 2.77
CA ASP A 195 5.96 -30.53 3.62
C ASP A 195 4.45 -30.33 3.80
N THR A 196 3.56 -31.13 3.19
CA THR A 196 3.41 -32.57 3.45
C THR A 196 2.80 -33.30 2.24
N LEU A 197 3.65 -34.01 1.48
CA LEU A 197 3.28 -35.23 0.77
C LEU A 197 4.41 -36.23 1.01
N ALA A 198 4.38 -36.85 2.19
CA ALA A 198 5.10 -38.08 2.48
C ALA A 198 4.37 -38.78 3.64
N LEU A 199 3.66 -39.85 3.25
CA LEU A 199 2.94 -40.87 4.04
C LEU A 199 1.77 -40.42 4.92
#